data_AF-C5L8B5-F1
#
_entry.id   AF-C5L8B5-F1
#
_cell.length_a   1.000
_cell.length_b   1.000
_cell.length_c   1.000
_cell.angle_alpha   90.00
_cell.angle_beta   90.00
_cell.angle_gamma   90.00
#
_symmetry.space_group_name_H-M   'P 1'
#
loop_
_entity.id
_entity.type
_entity.pdbx_description
1 polymer ?
#
loop_
_entity_poly.entity_id
_entity_poly.type
_entity_poly.pdbx_seq_one_letter_code
_entity_poly.pdbx_strand_id
1 'polypeptide(L)'
;MHVRNVFQLRALLPFSSHRIKYEFISIGTAMGVAAAFQAPLGGILFSLEEASTYWRAETTWRAFFGCIIASFTAKHLSALVNCSNPFDCYTVHAYLEASGADRTFRVWELFVCALIGVLFGLLGALFCAGVKLIQSRRRAWFHLFSMGRDRRRAWRVIEVIVVILMTILLSFGLSWAFFYECNPVVPDAIVTDDDIAGAMCDEGLSGGSVNPLAALLVSSRDEAIRLLFSPYMGDSEYTPGVLILAAVVIFVLTSLTYGLAIPMGLFIPNIMMGACVGRLIGIWMHPLGGSVGSYAVIGAAGMLAGFSRMTISLTAIVVEITGDLQQLPYIMITVIVAKQVADLFLKGAYDLVLEVRQVPYLEELDSYHEYAMR
;
A
#
# COMPACT_ATOMS: atom_id res chain seq x y z
N MET A 1 -6.75 30.43 -37.11
CA MET A 1 -6.52 31.08 -35.80
C MET A 1 -5.97 30.05 -34.80
N HIS A 2 -4.66 29.83 -34.79
CA HIS A 2 -3.98 29.05 -33.75
C HIS A 2 -2.74 29.84 -33.33
N VAL A 3 -2.98 30.87 -32.52
CA VAL A 3 -1.93 31.57 -31.79
C VAL A 3 -1.45 30.61 -30.71
N ARG A 4 -0.49 29.78 -31.09
CA ARG A 4 0.18 28.83 -30.20
C ARG A 4 1.06 29.67 -29.28
N ASN A 5 0.66 29.82 -28.02
CA ASN A 5 1.33 30.57 -26.95
C ASN A 5 2.86 30.65 -27.12
N VAL A 6 3.34 31.77 -27.69
CA VAL A 6 4.76 32.13 -27.81
C VAL A 6 5.19 32.90 -26.55
N PHE A 7 4.78 32.45 -25.37
CA PHE A 7 5.51 32.77 -24.15
C PHE A 7 6.52 31.65 -23.93
N GLN A 8 7.53 31.62 -24.80
CA GLN A 8 8.74 30.85 -24.53
C GLN A 8 9.39 31.48 -23.30
N LEU A 9 9.23 30.84 -22.15
CA LEU A 9 10.14 30.98 -21.02
C LEU A 9 11.54 30.69 -21.55
N ARG A 10 12.27 31.70 -22.05
CA ARG A 10 13.64 31.54 -22.57
C ARG A 10 14.56 30.88 -21.54
N ALA A 11 14.26 31.07 -20.25
CA ALA A 11 14.90 30.40 -19.13
C ALA A 11 14.76 28.86 -19.14
N LEU A 12 13.70 28.32 -19.75
CA LEU A 12 13.44 26.87 -19.81
C LEU A 12 13.95 26.19 -21.09
N LEU A 13 14.42 26.95 -22.09
CA LEU A 13 14.99 26.41 -23.33
C LEU A 13 16.15 25.43 -23.10
N PRO A 14 17.08 25.65 -22.13
CA PRO A 14 18.14 24.69 -21.81
C PRO A 14 17.60 23.33 -21.33
N PHE A 15 16.40 23.30 -20.73
CA PHE A 15 15.78 22.09 -20.18
C PHE A 15 14.86 21.36 -21.17
N SER A 16 14.81 21.80 -22.43
CA SER A 16 13.93 21.22 -23.45
C SER A 16 14.40 19.87 -23.99
N SER A 17 15.65 19.48 -23.72
CA SER A 17 16.24 18.19 -24.12
C SER A 17 15.48 17.01 -23.51
N HIS A 18 15.28 15.94 -24.31
CA HIS A 18 14.61 14.71 -23.85
C HIS A 18 15.27 14.11 -22.60
N ARG A 19 16.61 14.11 -22.56
CA ARG A 19 17.40 13.60 -21.43
C ARG A 19 17.06 14.31 -20.11
N ILE A 20 17.00 15.64 -20.15
CA ILE A 20 16.68 16.46 -18.98
C ILE A 20 15.21 16.27 -18.57
N LYS A 21 14.31 16.12 -19.54
CA LYS A 21 12.90 15.80 -19.26
C LYS A 21 12.75 14.47 -18.52
N TYR A 22 13.46 13.42 -18.94
CA TYR A 22 13.47 12.15 -18.22
C TYR A 22 14.03 12.30 -16.81
N GLU A 23 15.12 13.04 -16.62
CA GLU A 23 15.67 13.32 -15.29
C GLU A 23 14.66 14.04 -14.39
N PHE A 24 13.92 15.03 -14.89
CA PHE A 24 12.85 15.69 -14.13
C PHE A 24 11.66 14.78 -13.83
N ILE A 25 11.30 13.89 -14.76
CA ILE A 25 10.23 12.90 -14.53
C ILE A 25 10.65 11.95 -13.40
N SER A 26 11.88 11.42 -13.43
CA SER A 26 12.37 10.53 -12.38
C SER A 26 12.47 11.24 -11.02
N ILE A 27 12.95 12.49 -10.98
CA ILE A 27 12.94 13.30 -9.75
C ILE A 27 11.50 13.55 -9.27
N GLY A 28 10.58 13.89 -10.17
CA GLY A 28 9.18 14.13 -9.85
C GLY A 28 8.47 12.89 -9.30
N THR A 29 8.75 11.71 -9.86
CA THR A 29 8.24 10.43 -9.35
C THR A 29 8.77 10.17 -7.93
N ALA A 30 10.06 10.40 -7.67
CA ALA A 30 10.64 10.26 -6.33
C ALA A 30 9.97 11.20 -5.32
N MET A 31 9.80 12.48 -5.69
CA MET A 31 9.14 13.48 -4.85
C MET A 31 7.68 13.12 -4.55
N GLY A 32 6.95 12.57 -5.52
CA GLY A 32 5.56 12.14 -5.33
C GLY A 32 5.45 10.99 -4.33
N VAL A 33 6.32 9.99 -4.43
CA VAL A 33 6.37 8.87 -3.47
C VAL A 33 6.79 9.37 -2.08
N ALA A 34 7.78 10.25 -2.01
CA ALA A 34 8.24 10.88 -0.76
C ALA A 34 7.14 11.72 -0.08
N ALA A 35 6.29 12.42 -0.85
CA ALA A 35 5.16 13.16 -0.32
C ALA A 35 4.03 12.23 0.16
N ALA A 36 3.75 11.15 -0.56
CA ALA A 36 2.68 10.22 -0.23
C ALA A 36 2.94 9.40 1.04
N PHE A 37 4.17 8.91 1.19
CA PHE A 37 4.56 8.04 2.32
C PHE A 37 5.36 8.75 3.41
N GLN A 38 5.67 10.04 3.22
CA GLN A 38 6.61 10.77 4.09
C GLN A 38 7.99 10.08 4.18
N ALA A 39 8.40 9.40 3.11
CA ALA A 39 9.57 8.54 3.02
C ALA A 39 10.53 9.04 1.91
N PRO A 40 11.43 10.00 2.21
CA PRO A 40 12.28 10.63 1.20
C PRO A 40 13.33 9.69 0.60
N LEU A 41 13.98 8.82 1.39
CA LEU A 41 14.94 7.86 0.82
C LEU A 41 14.21 6.76 0.07
N GLY A 42 13.07 6.30 0.60
CA GLY A 42 12.20 5.34 -0.05
C GLY A 42 11.74 5.82 -1.43
N GLY A 43 11.39 7.10 -1.58
CA GLY A 43 10.99 7.70 -2.86
C GLY A 43 12.10 7.73 -3.91
N ILE A 44 13.34 8.05 -3.51
CA ILE A 44 14.50 8.06 -4.42
C ILE A 44 14.79 6.64 -4.91
N LEU A 45 14.83 5.69 -3.99
CA LEU A 45 15.04 4.28 -4.30
C LEU A 45 13.91 3.72 -5.17
N PHE A 46 12.66 4.14 -4.95
CA PHE A 46 11.53 3.75 -5.78
C PHE A 46 11.72 4.23 -7.22
N SER A 47 12.13 5.48 -7.40
CA SER A 47 12.36 6.04 -8.74
C SER A 47 13.54 5.35 -9.44
N LEU A 48 14.57 4.99 -8.67
CA LEU A 48 15.70 4.20 -9.11
C LEU A 48 15.31 2.78 -9.56
N GLU A 49 14.47 2.10 -8.79
CA GLU A 49 14.10 0.70 -9.01
C GLU A 49 13.02 0.57 -10.11
N GLU A 50 11.99 1.42 -10.12
CA GLU A 50 10.81 1.26 -10.98
C GLU A 50 10.66 2.30 -12.08
N ALA A 51 11.13 3.53 -11.86
CA ALA A 51 10.78 4.67 -12.73
C ALA A 51 11.89 5.09 -13.70
N SER A 52 13.13 4.61 -13.50
CA SER A 52 14.28 5.09 -14.25
C SER A 52 15.19 3.96 -14.72
N THR A 53 15.45 3.92 -16.03
CA THR A 53 16.42 2.98 -16.64
C THR A 53 17.85 3.48 -16.51
N TYR A 54 18.04 4.78 -16.33
CA TYR A 54 19.36 5.40 -16.28
C TYR A 54 19.42 6.46 -15.19
N TRP A 55 20.42 6.35 -14.30
CA TRP A 55 20.57 7.23 -13.15
C TRP A 55 22.00 7.75 -12.98
N ARG A 56 22.14 9.06 -12.66
CA ARG A 56 23.44 9.68 -12.35
C ARG A 56 23.53 10.12 -10.91
N ALA A 57 24.77 10.24 -10.43
CA ALA A 57 25.08 10.87 -9.15
C ALA A 57 24.48 12.30 -9.03
N GLU A 58 24.47 13.07 -10.12
CA GLU A 58 23.88 14.42 -10.13
C GLU A 58 22.35 14.42 -9.95
N THR A 59 21.66 13.44 -10.54
CA THR A 59 20.22 13.24 -10.37
C THR A 59 19.91 12.83 -8.92
N THR A 60 20.81 12.09 -8.28
CA THR A 60 20.63 11.59 -6.89
C THR A 60 20.47 12.72 -5.89
N TRP A 61 21.42 13.66 -5.85
CA TRP A 61 21.35 14.75 -4.86
C TRP A 61 20.22 15.74 -5.16
N ARG A 62 19.89 15.95 -6.45
CA ARG A 62 18.73 16.75 -6.87
C ARG A 62 17.41 16.11 -6.43
N ALA A 63 17.28 14.80 -6.62
CA ALA A 63 16.14 14.03 -6.15
C ALA A 63 16.04 14.07 -4.63
N PHE A 64 17.17 13.90 -3.93
CA PHE A 64 17.23 13.97 -2.46
C PHE A 64 16.73 15.31 -1.92
N PHE A 65 17.24 16.42 -2.46
CA PHE A 65 16.79 17.75 -2.06
C PHE A 65 15.30 17.97 -2.37
N GLY A 66 14.83 17.54 -3.55
CA GLY A 66 13.43 17.59 -3.92
C GLY A 66 12.52 16.79 -2.98
N CYS A 67 12.92 15.57 -2.62
CA CYS A 67 12.16 14.69 -1.74
C CYS A 67 12.05 15.26 -0.31
N ILE A 68 13.13 15.85 0.22
CA ILE A 68 13.08 16.54 1.52
C ILE A 68 12.05 17.67 1.49
N ILE A 69 12.09 18.52 0.47
CA ILE A 69 11.12 19.62 0.33
C ILE A 69 9.70 19.06 0.22
N ALA A 70 9.49 18.02 -0.59
CA ALA A 70 8.19 17.41 -0.79
C ALA A 70 7.62 16.83 0.52
N SER A 71 8.38 16.01 1.25
CA SER A 71 7.95 15.43 2.53
C SER A 71 7.73 16.52 3.60
N PHE A 72 8.60 17.54 3.66
CA PHE A 72 8.46 18.66 4.58
C PHE A 72 7.18 19.45 4.31
N THR A 73 6.93 19.84 3.05
CA THR A 73 5.74 20.60 2.67
C THR A 73 4.45 19.81 2.92
N ALA A 74 4.43 18.51 2.61
CA ALA A 74 3.29 17.65 2.90
C ALA A 74 2.98 17.61 4.40
N LYS A 75 4.01 17.42 5.24
CA LYS A 75 3.87 17.34 6.70
C LYS A 75 3.43 18.67 7.31
N HIS A 76 3.99 19.79 6.84
CA HIS A 76 3.58 21.12 7.27
C HIS A 76 2.14 21.44 6.91
N LEU A 77 1.73 21.09 5.69
CA LEU A 77 0.35 21.32 5.25
C LEU A 77 -0.63 20.48 6.07
N SER A 78 -0.32 19.21 6.36
CA SER A 78 -1.16 18.40 7.24
C SER A 78 -1.26 18.96 8.67
N ALA A 79 -0.15 19.48 9.21
CA ALA A 79 -0.14 20.08 10.55
C ALA A 79 -0.97 21.37 10.62
N LEU A 80 -1.00 22.17 9.53
CA LEU A 80 -1.83 23.38 9.46
C LEU A 80 -3.33 23.09 9.41
N VAL A 81 -3.72 21.95 8.83
CA VAL A 81 -5.14 21.57 8.70
C VAL A 81 -5.65 20.88 9.96
N ASN A 82 -4.85 19.99 10.54
CA ASN A 82 -5.31 19.11 11.61
C ASN A 82 -5.04 19.64 13.02
N CYS A 83 -4.24 20.70 13.18
CA CYS A 83 -3.80 21.17 14.48
C CYS A 83 -4.06 22.66 14.68
N SER A 84 -4.52 23.01 15.88
CA SER A 84 -4.78 24.39 16.29
C SER A 84 -3.49 25.21 16.45
N ASN A 85 -2.41 24.59 16.92
CA ASN A 85 -1.08 25.18 17.03
C ASN A 85 -0.09 24.45 16.09
N PRO A 86 0.30 25.07 14.96
CA PRO A 86 1.15 24.43 13.95
C PRO A 86 2.56 24.06 14.44
N PHE A 87 3.07 24.76 15.46
CA PHE A 87 4.42 24.56 16.00
C PHE A 87 4.51 23.40 17.00
N ASP A 88 3.45 23.11 17.77
CA ASP A 88 3.43 21.98 18.71
C ASP A 88 3.12 20.65 18.03
N CYS A 89 2.40 20.70 16.90
CA CYS A 89 2.00 19.50 16.15
C CYS A 89 3.08 18.98 15.19
N TYR A 90 4.20 19.69 15.08
CA TYR A 90 5.34 19.24 14.29
C TYR A 90 6.13 18.18 15.07
N THR A 91 5.54 17.00 15.24
CA THR A 91 6.27 15.86 15.81
C THR A 91 7.11 15.21 14.71
N VAL A 92 8.40 15.02 14.95
CA VAL A 92 9.34 14.38 13.99
C VAL A 92 9.14 12.86 13.92
N HIS A 93 8.12 12.34 14.61
CA HIS A 93 7.79 10.92 14.61
C HIS A 93 7.45 10.40 13.22
N ALA A 94 7.78 9.13 13.00
CA ALA A 94 7.48 8.43 11.76
C ALA A 94 5.96 8.34 11.58
N TYR A 95 5.48 8.33 10.33
CA TYR A 95 4.05 8.48 10.01
C TYR A 95 3.16 7.41 10.68
N LEU A 96 3.72 6.23 10.96
CA LEU A 96 3.08 5.12 11.67
C LEU A 96 3.89 4.68 12.91
N GLU A 97 4.59 5.60 13.58
CA GLU A 97 5.38 5.27 14.76
C GLU A 97 4.49 4.75 15.89
N ALA A 98 4.61 3.45 16.16
CA ALA A 98 3.91 2.77 17.23
C ALA A 98 4.81 2.76 18.48
N SER A 99 4.85 3.88 19.18
CA SER A 99 5.63 4.07 20.42
C SER A 99 5.21 3.07 21.51
N GLY A 100 6.18 2.56 22.27
CA GLY A 100 5.93 2.08 23.65
C GLY A 100 6.10 0.59 23.97
N ALA A 101 6.31 -0.30 23.00
CA ALA A 101 6.67 -1.69 23.31
C ALA A 101 8.18 -1.93 23.16
N ASP A 102 8.79 -2.63 24.11
CA ASP A 102 10.16 -3.14 23.98
C ASP A 102 10.20 -4.17 22.85
N ARG A 103 10.50 -3.71 21.64
CA ARG A 103 10.56 -4.53 20.40
C ARG A 103 11.88 -5.28 20.29
N THR A 104 12.15 -6.17 21.24
CA THR A 104 13.35 -7.00 21.18
C THR A 104 13.12 -8.18 20.24
N PHE A 105 13.60 -8.08 19.00
CA PHE A 105 13.55 -9.22 18.10
C PHE A 105 14.61 -10.26 18.43
N ARG A 106 14.21 -11.53 18.42
CA ARG A 106 15.11 -12.66 18.64
C ARG A 106 15.54 -13.25 17.30
N VAL A 107 16.78 -13.77 17.24
CA VAL A 107 17.37 -14.32 16.01
C VAL A 107 16.51 -15.42 15.36
N TRP A 108 15.82 -16.25 16.17
CA TRP A 108 14.96 -17.31 15.65
C TRP A 108 13.73 -16.77 14.88
N GLU A 109 13.33 -15.52 15.13
CA GLU A 109 12.23 -14.88 14.39
C GLU A 109 12.59 -14.64 12.93
N LEU A 110 13.89 -14.60 12.56
CA LEU A 110 14.31 -14.52 11.15
C LEU A 110 13.81 -15.73 10.35
N PHE A 111 13.80 -16.92 10.98
CA PHE A 111 13.27 -18.12 10.34
C PHE A 111 11.76 -18.02 10.13
N VAL A 112 11.03 -17.50 11.12
CA VAL A 112 9.58 -17.26 11.00
C VAL A 112 9.30 -16.24 9.91
N CYS A 113 10.07 -15.15 9.84
CA CYS A 113 9.96 -14.14 8.80
C CYS A 113 10.18 -14.71 7.39
N ALA A 114 11.11 -15.65 7.23
CA ALA A 114 11.27 -16.37 5.96
C ALA A 114 10.01 -17.17 5.59
N LEU A 115 9.41 -17.90 6.54
CA LEU A 115 8.16 -18.64 6.31
C LEU A 115 6.98 -17.71 5.98
N ILE A 116 6.90 -16.57 6.68
CA ILE A 116 5.95 -15.50 6.37
C ILE A 116 6.16 -14.99 4.95
N GLY A 117 7.41 -14.81 4.53
CA GLY A 117 7.78 -14.46 3.17
C GLY A 117 7.24 -15.47 2.15
N VAL A 118 7.38 -16.78 2.40
CA VAL A 118 6.81 -17.81 1.51
C VAL A 118 5.29 -17.67 1.41
N LEU A 119 4.60 -17.51 2.54
CA LEU A 119 3.15 -17.33 2.57
C LEU A 119 2.70 -16.12 1.74
N PHE A 120 3.32 -14.95 1.96
CA PHE A 120 2.96 -13.74 1.24
C PHE A 120 3.41 -13.74 -0.23
N GLY A 121 4.47 -14.47 -0.57
CA GLY A 121 4.84 -14.72 -1.96
C GLY A 121 3.75 -15.51 -2.69
N LEU A 122 3.20 -16.56 -2.07
CA LEU A 122 2.09 -17.33 -2.62
C LEU A 122 0.79 -16.52 -2.70
N LEU A 123 0.44 -15.78 -1.64
CA LEU A 123 -0.74 -14.90 -1.64
C LEU A 123 -0.63 -13.78 -2.68
N GLY A 124 0.56 -13.21 -2.84
CA GLY A 124 0.86 -12.21 -3.86
C GLY A 124 0.79 -12.76 -5.28
N ALA A 125 1.31 -13.96 -5.52
CA ALA A 125 1.13 -14.66 -6.80
C ALA A 125 -0.36 -14.96 -7.10
N LEU A 126 -1.13 -15.38 -6.10
CA LEU A 126 -2.57 -15.58 -6.21
C LEU A 126 -3.30 -14.28 -6.55
N PHE A 127 -2.90 -13.16 -5.92
CA PHE A 127 -3.43 -11.84 -6.23
C PHE A 127 -3.15 -11.44 -7.68
N CYS A 128 -1.90 -11.59 -8.14
CA CYS A 128 -1.51 -11.32 -9.53
C CYS A 128 -2.29 -12.21 -10.52
N ALA A 129 -2.52 -13.49 -10.19
CA ALA A 129 -3.32 -14.41 -10.99
C ALA A 129 -4.78 -13.94 -11.11
N GLY A 130 -5.39 -13.55 -9.98
CA GLY A 130 -6.75 -13.01 -9.94
C GLY A 130 -6.88 -11.75 -10.78
N VAL A 131 -5.92 -10.83 -10.66
CA VAL A 131 -5.81 -9.63 -11.48
C VAL A 131 -5.71 -9.96 -12.97
N LYS A 132 -4.83 -10.91 -13.36
CA LYS A 132 -4.69 -11.35 -14.77
C LYS A 132 -6.02 -11.85 -15.31
N LEU A 133 -6.70 -12.70 -14.54
CA LEU A 133 -7.97 -13.30 -14.91
C LEU A 133 -9.06 -12.24 -15.07
N ILE A 134 -9.21 -11.33 -14.10
CA ILE A 134 -10.22 -10.28 -14.13
C ILE A 134 -9.95 -9.33 -15.30
N GLN A 135 -8.71 -8.90 -15.51
CA GLN A 135 -8.38 -7.96 -16.59
C GLN A 135 -8.50 -8.58 -17.98
N SER A 136 -8.09 -9.83 -18.16
CA SER A 136 -8.27 -10.56 -19.43
C SER A 136 -9.74 -10.75 -19.77
N ARG A 137 -10.58 -11.12 -18.78
CA ARG A 137 -12.03 -11.23 -18.95
C ARG A 137 -12.68 -9.87 -19.24
N ARG A 138 -12.31 -8.81 -18.52
CA ARG A 138 -12.76 -7.43 -18.79
C ARG A 138 -12.45 -7.02 -20.21
N ARG A 139 -11.20 -7.22 -20.65
CA ARG A 139 -10.77 -6.93 -22.01
C ARG A 139 -11.59 -7.71 -23.03
N ALA A 140 -11.70 -9.03 -22.89
CA ALA A 140 -12.47 -9.86 -23.81
C ALA A 140 -13.93 -9.39 -23.90
N TRP A 141 -14.54 -9.09 -22.75
CA TRP A 141 -15.90 -8.56 -22.68
C TRP A 141 -16.04 -7.21 -23.38
N PHE A 142 -15.12 -6.26 -23.14
CA PHE A 142 -15.12 -4.97 -23.83
C PHE A 142 -14.83 -5.11 -25.33
N HIS A 143 -14.04 -6.09 -25.78
CA HIS A 143 -13.84 -6.34 -27.21
C HIS A 143 -15.09 -6.93 -27.89
N LEU A 144 -15.83 -7.81 -27.20
CA LEU A 144 -17.02 -8.48 -27.73
C LEU A 144 -18.29 -7.60 -27.68
N PHE A 145 -18.55 -6.93 -26.54
CA PHE A 145 -19.80 -6.22 -26.28
C PHE A 145 -19.76 -4.71 -26.58
N SER A 146 -18.58 -4.10 -26.72
CA SER A 146 -18.45 -2.66 -26.95
C SER A 146 -18.41 -2.29 -28.44
N MET A 147 -19.49 -2.56 -29.18
CA MET A 147 -19.71 -1.96 -30.49
C MET A 147 -20.04 -0.47 -30.32
N GLY A 148 -19.07 0.42 -30.57
CA GLY A 148 -19.21 1.89 -30.54
C GLY A 148 -18.42 2.60 -29.44
N ARG A 149 -17.83 3.78 -29.76
CA ARG A 149 -16.98 4.57 -28.84
C ARG A 149 -17.76 5.10 -27.63
N ASP A 150 -18.98 5.59 -27.84
CA ASP A 150 -19.80 6.16 -26.75
C ASP A 150 -20.38 5.07 -25.84
N ARG A 151 -20.78 3.94 -26.43
CA ARG A 151 -21.20 2.75 -25.67
C ARG A 151 -20.07 2.22 -24.78
N ARG A 152 -18.82 2.25 -25.23
CA ARG A 152 -17.64 1.89 -24.41
C ARG A 152 -17.46 2.78 -23.19
N ARG A 153 -17.69 4.09 -23.36
CA ARG A 153 -17.58 5.06 -22.26
C ARG A 153 -18.68 4.81 -21.24
N ALA A 154 -19.92 4.63 -21.69
CA ALA A 154 -21.05 4.32 -20.82
C ALA A 154 -20.83 3.03 -20.00
N TRP A 155 -20.39 1.94 -20.65
CA TRP A 155 -20.12 0.69 -19.94
C TRP A 155 -19.00 0.79 -18.90
N ARG A 156 -17.95 1.57 -19.16
CA ARG A 156 -16.89 1.83 -18.16
C ARG A 156 -17.43 2.57 -16.94
N VAL A 157 -18.34 3.51 -17.13
CA VAL A 157 -19.00 4.23 -16.02
C VAL A 157 -19.94 3.30 -15.24
N ILE A 158 -20.74 2.49 -15.94
CA ILE A 158 -21.64 1.51 -15.32
C ILE A 158 -20.85 0.49 -14.49
N GLU A 159 -19.75 -0.04 -15.04
CA GLU A 159 -18.87 -0.97 -14.32
C GLU A 159 -18.36 -0.37 -13.01
N VAL A 160 -17.90 0.89 -13.05
CA VAL A 160 -17.46 1.62 -11.86
C VAL A 160 -18.58 1.75 -10.82
N ILE A 161 -19.79 2.14 -11.25
CA ILE A 161 -20.95 2.27 -10.35
C ILE A 161 -21.27 0.93 -9.69
N VAL A 162 -21.27 -0.17 -10.45
CA VAL A 162 -21.53 -1.51 -9.93
C VAL A 162 -20.49 -1.92 -8.89
N VAL A 163 -19.20 -1.67 -9.15
CA VAL A 163 -18.14 -1.99 -8.18
C VAL A 163 -18.26 -1.13 -6.92
N ILE A 164 -18.60 0.16 -7.04
CA ILE A 164 -18.83 1.04 -5.89
C ILE A 164 -19.98 0.51 -5.03
N LEU A 165 -21.12 0.18 -5.65
CA LEU A 165 -22.27 -0.39 -4.92
C LEU A 165 -21.90 -1.71 -4.23
N MET A 166 -21.13 -2.57 -4.91
CA MET A 166 -20.63 -3.82 -4.34
C MET A 166 -19.69 -3.58 -3.15
N THR A 167 -18.77 -2.61 -3.25
CA THR A 167 -17.86 -2.27 -2.14
C THR A 167 -18.63 -1.75 -0.92
N ILE A 168 -19.62 -0.88 -1.12
CA ILE A 168 -20.46 -0.36 -0.03
C ILE A 168 -21.24 -1.51 0.61
N LEU A 169 -21.90 -2.35 -0.20
CA LEU A 169 -22.69 -3.47 0.30
C LEU A 169 -21.84 -4.47 1.10
N LEU A 170 -20.63 -4.79 0.63
CA LEU A 170 -19.75 -5.72 1.33
C LEU A 170 -19.15 -5.08 2.59
N SER A 171 -18.57 -3.88 2.52
CA SER A 171 -17.95 -3.24 3.68
C SER A 171 -18.97 -2.89 4.76
N PHE A 172 -20.06 -2.20 4.40
CA PHE A 172 -21.07 -1.78 5.36
C PHE A 172 -21.97 -2.95 5.80
N GLY A 173 -22.38 -3.80 4.85
CA GLY A 173 -23.27 -4.93 5.13
C GLY A 173 -22.62 -6.00 6.00
N LEU A 174 -21.32 -6.30 5.80
CA LEU A 174 -20.61 -7.21 6.70
C LEU A 174 -20.40 -6.57 8.07
N SER A 175 -20.00 -5.29 8.14
CA SER A 175 -19.84 -4.60 9.43
C SER A 175 -21.15 -4.59 10.24
N TRP A 176 -22.29 -4.38 9.57
CA TRP A 176 -23.61 -4.46 10.18
C TRP A 176 -24.00 -5.88 10.62
N ALA A 177 -23.66 -6.91 9.82
CA ALA A 177 -23.94 -8.30 10.19
C ALA A 177 -23.20 -8.75 11.46
N PHE A 178 -22.04 -8.14 11.74
CA PHE A 178 -21.22 -8.37 12.94
C PHE A 178 -21.39 -7.26 14.00
N PHE A 179 -22.57 -6.65 14.08
CA PHE A 179 -22.88 -5.57 15.04
C PHE A 179 -22.76 -5.98 16.53
N TYR A 180 -22.76 -7.28 16.85
CA TYR A 180 -22.74 -7.78 18.22
C TYR A 180 -21.34 -7.95 18.83
N GLU A 181 -20.27 -7.89 18.03
CA GLU A 181 -18.89 -8.01 18.52
C GLU A 181 -18.31 -6.61 18.77
N CYS A 182 -18.67 -5.98 19.89
CA CYS A 182 -18.15 -4.68 20.29
C CYS A 182 -17.09 -4.84 21.37
N ASN A 183 -15.91 -4.28 21.16
CA ASN A 183 -14.81 -4.32 22.12
C ASN A 183 -14.52 -2.93 22.68
N PRO A 184 -14.23 -2.81 24.00
CA PRO A 184 -13.91 -1.54 24.62
C PRO A 184 -12.56 -1.02 24.12
N VAL A 185 -12.50 0.27 23.82
CA VAL A 185 -11.31 1.00 23.39
C VAL A 185 -10.50 1.40 24.64
N VAL A 186 -9.22 1.04 24.64
CA VAL A 186 -8.28 1.48 25.67
C VAL A 186 -8.03 3.00 25.56
N PRO A 187 -8.01 3.77 26.66
CA PRO A 187 -7.92 5.24 26.64
C PRO A 187 -6.68 5.86 25.96
N ASP A 188 -5.63 5.06 25.66
CA ASP A 188 -4.43 5.50 24.93
C ASP A 188 -4.40 5.05 23.46
N ALA A 189 -5.43 4.34 22.99
CA ALA A 189 -5.55 3.99 21.58
C ALA A 189 -5.91 5.24 20.78
N ILE A 190 -5.14 5.52 19.74
CA ILE A 190 -5.38 6.62 18.78
C ILE A 190 -6.62 6.25 17.94
N VAL A 191 -7.80 6.34 18.54
CA VAL A 191 -9.08 6.33 17.83
C VAL A 191 -9.44 7.79 17.65
N THR A 192 -9.15 8.32 16.47
CA THR A 192 -9.71 9.59 16.01
C THR A 192 -11.24 9.47 15.95
N ASP A 193 -11.94 10.57 16.21
CA ASP A 193 -13.41 10.71 16.29
C ASP A 193 -14.17 10.34 15.00
N ASP A 194 -13.93 9.17 14.42
CA ASP A 194 -14.74 8.61 13.33
C ASP A 194 -15.96 7.93 13.96
N ASP A 195 -17.01 8.74 14.14
CA ASP A 195 -18.31 8.40 14.74
C ASP A 195 -18.92 7.09 14.19
N ILE A 196 -18.58 6.70 12.96
CA ILE A 196 -19.23 5.59 12.24
C ILE A 196 -18.87 4.23 12.84
N ALA A 197 -17.61 4.01 13.24
CA ALA A 197 -17.19 2.71 13.77
C ALA A 197 -17.72 2.45 15.18
N GLY A 198 -17.85 3.52 15.99
CA GLY A 198 -18.52 3.48 17.30
C GLY A 198 -20.06 3.44 17.21
N ALA A 199 -20.64 4.03 16.16
CA ALA A 199 -22.09 3.99 15.92
C ALA A 199 -22.61 2.60 15.50
N MET A 200 -21.71 1.68 15.10
CA MET A 200 -22.03 0.27 14.82
C MET A 200 -21.96 -0.63 16.06
N CYS A 201 -22.17 -0.04 17.25
CA CYS A 201 -22.31 -0.72 18.53
C CYS A 201 -23.56 -0.21 19.27
N ASP A 202 -24.24 -1.11 20.01
CA ASP A 202 -25.54 -0.84 20.65
C ASP A 202 -25.45 0.24 21.75
N GLU A 203 -24.32 0.34 22.44
CA GLU A 203 -24.06 1.36 23.47
C GLU A 203 -23.53 2.70 22.91
N GLY A 204 -23.19 2.74 21.61
CA GLY A 204 -22.55 3.88 20.96
C GLY A 204 -21.21 4.30 21.59
N LEU A 205 -20.64 5.39 21.08
CA LEU A 205 -19.35 5.96 21.54
C LEU A 205 -19.35 6.33 23.04
N SER A 206 -20.53 6.53 23.65
CA SER A 206 -20.72 6.78 25.08
C SER A 206 -20.24 5.64 26.00
N GLY A 207 -20.17 4.41 25.50
CA GLY A 207 -19.62 3.25 26.21
C GLY A 207 -18.13 3.01 25.94
N GLY A 208 -17.51 3.79 25.04
CA GLY A 208 -16.12 3.59 24.65
C GLY A 208 -15.88 2.27 23.91
N SER A 209 -16.90 1.68 23.25
CA SER A 209 -16.77 0.42 22.51
C SER A 209 -16.80 0.65 20.99
N VAL A 210 -15.99 -0.09 20.24
CA VAL A 210 -15.91 0.00 18.77
C VAL A 210 -16.06 -1.38 18.14
N ASN A 211 -16.72 -1.41 16.97
CA ASN A 211 -16.80 -2.61 16.15
C ASN A 211 -15.47 -2.80 15.37
N PRO A 212 -14.71 -3.89 15.63
CA PRO A 212 -13.38 -4.08 15.05
C PRO A 212 -13.42 -4.28 13.54
N LEU A 213 -14.48 -4.86 12.98
CA LEU A 213 -14.60 -5.03 11.53
C LEU A 213 -14.89 -3.69 10.84
N ALA A 214 -15.73 -2.85 11.45
CA ALA A 214 -16.03 -1.51 10.96
C ALA A 214 -14.78 -0.61 10.99
N ALA A 215 -13.99 -0.69 12.07
CA ALA A 215 -12.73 0.03 12.21
C ALA A 215 -11.71 -0.32 11.09
N LEU A 216 -11.78 -1.54 10.53
CA LEU A 216 -10.89 -1.97 9.45
C LEU A 216 -11.44 -1.69 8.04
N LEU A 217 -12.75 -1.81 7.83
CA LEU A 217 -13.36 -1.74 6.50
C LEU A 217 -14.01 -0.39 6.15
N VAL A 218 -14.42 0.38 7.15
CA VAL A 218 -15.24 1.59 6.99
C VAL A 218 -14.46 2.86 7.37
N SER A 219 -13.63 2.81 8.41
CA SER A 219 -12.78 3.93 8.82
C SER A 219 -11.76 4.34 7.75
N SER A 220 -11.12 5.49 7.96
CA SER A 220 -10.05 5.95 7.08
C SER A 220 -8.92 4.92 6.96
N ARG A 221 -8.32 4.83 5.77
CA ARG A 221 -7.31 3.81 5.48
C ARG A 221 -6.04 4.00 6.30
N ASP A 222 -5.70 5.24 6.58
CA ASP A 222 -4.52 5.60 7.37
C ASP A 222 -4.72 5.22 8.84
N GLU A 223 -5.91 5.46 9.39
CA GLU A 223 -6.28 5.01 10.74
C GLU A 223 -6.29 3.49 10.82
N ALA A 224 -6.95 2.79 9.91
CA ALA A 224 -6.99 1.33 9.93
C ALA A 224 -5.58 0.70 9.92
N ILE A 225 -4.62 1.28 9.18
CA ILE A 225 -3.22 0.82 9.20
C ILE A 225 -2.55 1.14 10.53
N ARG A 226 -2.73 2.35 11.08
CA ARG A 226 -2.22 2.71 12.41
C ARG A 226 -2.74 1.76 13.48
N LEU A 227 -4.02 1.43 13.40
CA LEU A 227 -4.66 0.49 14.32
C LEU A 227 -4.01 -0.91 14.17
N LEU A 228 -3.80 -1.37 12.93
CA LEU A 228 -3.16 -2.67 12.66
C LEU A 228 -1.67 -2.74 13.10
N PHE A 229 -0.94 -1.63 13.11
CA PHE A 229 0.47 -1.58 13.52
C PHE A 229 0.69 -1.30 15.00
N SER A 230 -0.34 -0.86 15.72
CA SER A 230 -0.21 -0.55 17.14
C SER A 230 0.18 -1.79 17.95
N PRO A 231 1.07 -1.66 18.96
CA PRO A 231 1.53 -2.77 19.77
C PRO A 231 0.58 -3.06 20.96
N TYR A 232 -0.16 -2.04 21.41
CA TYR A 232 -1.01 -2.09 22.61
C TYR A 232 -2.41 -2.65 22.38
N MET A 233 -2.80 -2.89 21.13
CA MET A 233 -4.06 -3.56 20.84
C MET A 233 -3.89 -5.10 20.83
N GLY A 234 -3.25 -5.63 21.87
CA GLY A 234 -2.94 -7.05 22.04
C GLY A 234 -3.94 -7.77 22.96
N ASP A 235 -4.43 -8.91 22.48
CA ASP A 235 -5.24 -9.97 23.10
C ASP A 235 -6.75 -9.75 23.32
N SER A 236 -7.26 -8.52 23.46
CA SER A 236 -8.69 -8.29 23.79
C SER A 236 -9.57 -7.60 22.74
N GLU A 237 -9.06 -7.27 21.54
CA GLU A 237 -9.84 -6.45 20.58
C GLU A 237 -10.11 -7.07 19.20
N TYR A 238 -9.23 -7.91 18.64
CA TYR A 238 -9.45 -8.50 17.32
C TYR A 238 -9.54 -10.02 17.38
N THR A 239 -10.76 -10.55 17.24
CA THR A 239 -10.98 -11.98 17.04
C THR A 239 -10.26 -12.42 15.76
N PRO A 240 -9.50 -13.53 15.75
CA PRO A 240 -8.83 -14.05 14.55
C PRO A 240 -9.74 -14.16 13.33
N GLY A 241 -11.02 -14.48 13.54
CA GLY A 241 -12.04 -14.54 12.49
C GLY A 241 -12.28 -13.20 11.79
N VAL A 242 -12.29 -12.09 12.54
CA VAL A 242 -12.50 -10.73 11.99
C VAL A 242 -11.34 -10.34 11.09
N LEU A 243 -10.11 -10.63 11.50
CA LEU A 243 -8.91 -10.35 10.69
C LEU A 243 -8.88 -11.14 9.38
N ILE A 244 -9.27 -12.42 9.44
CA ILE A 244 -9.37 -13.28 8.24
C ILE A 244 -10.46 -12.76 7.31
N LEU A 245 -11.64 -12.44 7.85
CA LEU A 245 -12.75 -11.90 7.07
C LEU A 245 -12.36 -10.58 6.40
N ALA A 246 -11.77 -9.65 7.15
CA ALA A 246 -11.29 -8.37 6.62
C ALA A 246 -10.23 -8.59 5.51
N ALA A 247 -9.25 -9.48 5.73
CA ALA A 247 -8.23 -9.78 4.73
C ALA A 247 -8.83 -10.34 3.43
N VAL A 248 -9.80 -11.27 3.52
CA VAL A 248 -10.47 -11.85 2.34
C VAL A 248 -11.30 -10.80 1.60
N VAL A 249 -12.06 -9.97 2.32
CA VAL A 249 -12.85 -8.90 1.72
C VAL A 249 -11.94 -7.89 1.02
N ILE A 250 -10.86 -7.45 1.66
CA ILE A 250 -9.88 -6.53 1.08
C ILE A 250 -9.22 -7.17 -0.15
N PHE A 251 -8.84 -8.46 -0.09
CA PHE A 251 -8.24 -9.18 -1.22
C PHE A 251 -9.16 -9.18 -2.45
N VAL A 252 -10.43 -9.56 -2.26
CA VAL A 252 -11.41 -9.66 -3.35
C VAL A 252 -11.75 -8.29 -3.91
N LEU A 253 -12.02 -7.31 -3.05
CA LEU A 253 -12.35 -5.95 -3.47
C LEU A 253 -11.17 -5.27 -4.18
N THR A 254 -9.95 -5.45 -3.71
CA THR A 254 -8.75 -4.88 -4.36
C THR A 254 -8.53 -5.53 -5.73
N SER A 255 -8.71 -6.85 -5.84
CA SER A 255 -8.62 -7.56 -7.12
C SER A 255 -9.68 -7.10 -8.12
N LEU A 256 -10.92 -6.85 -7.67
CA LEU A 256 -12.02 -6.38 -8.50
C LEU A 256 -11.88 -4.91 -8.90
N THR A 257 -11.43 -4.04 -7.99
CA THR A 257 -11.27 -2.61 -8.27
C THR A 257 -10.12 -2.34 -9.24
N TYR A 258 -9.13 -3.23 -9.30
CA TYR A 258 -7.99 -3.03 -10.17
C TYR A 258 -8.33 -3.11 -11.67
N GLY A 259 -7.94 -2.07 -12.41
CA GLY A 259 -8.21 -1.96 -13.85
C GLY A 259 -9.52 -1.24 -14.20
N LEU A 260 -10.23 -0.71 -13.19
CA LEU A 260 -11.32 0.24 -13.41
C LEU A 260 -10.82 1.54 -14.05
N ALA A 261 -11.73 2.27 -14.68
CA ALA A 261 -11.45 3.53 -15.35
C ALA A 261 -11.41 4.74 -14.38
N ILE A 262 -10.73 4.59 -13.25
CA ILE A 262 -10.58 5.60 -12.19
C ILE A 262 -9.09 5.69 -11.81
N PRO A 263 -8.54 6.88 -11.52
CA PRO A 263 -7.22 6.98 -10.89
C PRO A 263 -7.26 6.39 -9.48
N MET A 264 -6.51 5.30 -9.25
CA MET A 264 -6.43 4.63 -7.95
C MET A 264 -5.05 4.03 -7.71
N GLY A 265 -4.66 3.92 -6.45
CA GLY A 265 -3.42 3.26 -6.01
C GLY A 265 -3.66 1.83 -5.53
N LEU A 266 -2.63 0.98 -5.62
CA LEU A 266 -2.65 -0.40 -5.12
C LEU A 266 -1.83 -0.62 -3.84
N PHE A 267 -1.00 0.34 -3.43
CA PHE A 267 -0.15 0.20 -2.27
C PHE A 267 -0.95 0.03 -0.97
N ILE A 268 -1.81 0.99 -0.66
CA ILE A 268 -2.54 1.05 0.62
C ILE A 268 -3.41 -0.20 0.88
N PRO A 269 -4.25 -0.68 -0.07
CA PRO A 269 -5.05 -1.88 0.18
C PRO A 269 -4.21 -3.14 0.41
N ASN A 270 -3.07 -3.27 -0.28
CA ASN A 270 -2.15 -4.39 -0.09
C ASN A 270 -1.37 -4.31 1.23
N ILE A 271 -1.04 -3.10 1.71
CA ILE A 271 -0.54 -2.89 3.07
C ILE A 271 -1.56 -3.42 4.08
N MET A 272 -2.82 -2.99 3.99
CA MET A 272 -3.87 -3.39 4.92
C MET A 272 -4.07 -4.91 4.92
N MET A 273 -4.13 -5.51 3.74
CA MET A 273 -4.29 -6.95 3.61
C MET A 273 -3.13 -7.73 4.23
N GLY A 274 -1.90 -7.31 3.94
CA GLY A 274 -0.70 -7.91 4.54
C GLY A 274 -0.63 -7.67 6.04
N ALA A 275 -1.07 -6.51 6.52
CA ALA A 275 -1.15 -6.17 7.93
C ALA A 275 -2.18 -7.03 8.68
N CYS A 276 -3.36 -7.29 8.12
CA CYS A 276 -4.36 -8.18 8.72
C CYS A 276 -3.82 -9.61 8.90
N VAL A 277 -3.22 -10.18 7.84
CA VAL A 277 -2.66 -11.55 7.89
C VAL A 277 -1.40 -11.59 8.76
N GLY A 278 -0.54 -10.57 8.68
CA GLY A 278 0.66 -10.45 9.51
C GLY A 278 0.31 -10.33 10.99
N ARG A 279 -0.73 -9.56 11.31
CA ARG A 279 -1.25 -9.43 12.67
C ARG A 279 -1.82 -10.73 13.20
N LEU A 280 -2.57 -11.47 12.37
CA LEU A 280 -3.07 -12.81 12.72
C LEU A 280 -1.92 -13.75 13.10
N ILE A 281 -0.83 -13.75 12.33
CA ILE A 281 0.38 -14.51 12.65
C ILE A 281 1.01 -13.98 13.94
N GLY A 282 1.05 -12.66 14.13
CA GLY A 282 1.52 -12.03 15.36
C GLY A 282 0.78 -12.52 16.61
N ILE A 283 -0.54 -12.66 16.56
CA ILE A 283 -1.36 -13.21 17.66
C ILE A 283 -0.94 -14.66 17.96
N TRP A 284 -0.68 -15.47 16.93
CA TRP A 284 -0.21 -16.85 17.12
C TRP A 284 1.22 -16.92 17.68
N MET A 285 2.05 -15.93 17.36
CA MET A 285 3.43 -15.81 17.84
C MET A 285 3.55 -15.09 19.19
N HIS A 286 2.48 -14.46 19.67
CA HIS A 286 2.46 -13.72 20.94
C HIS A 286 2.90 -14.59 22.14
N PRO A 287 2.45 -15.85 22.30
CA PRO A 287 2.92 -16.74 23.37
C PRO A 287 4.42 -17.05 23.31
N LEU A 288 5.05 -16.91 22.15
CA LEU A 288 6.48 -17.11 21.94
C LEU A 288 7.30 -15.83 22.20
N GLY A 289 6.65 -14.73 22.61
CA GLY A 289 7.26 -13.43 22.88
C GLY A 289 7.42 -12.55 21.65
N GLY A 290 6.67 -12.80 20.57
CA GLY A 290 6.64 -11.95 19.39
C GLY A 290 5.69 -10.76 19.55
N SER A 291 6.08 -9.57 19.09
CA SER A 291 5.24 -8.36 19.13
C SER A 291 4.23 -8.33 17.98
N VAL A 292 2.94 -8.40 18.31
CA VAL A 292 1.83 -8.49 17.34
C VAL A 292 1.88 -7.40 16.25
N GLY A 293 2.11 -6.14 16.65
CA GLY A 293 2.19 -5.00 15.72
C GLY A 293 3.38 -5.09 14.75
N SER A 294 4.52 -5.64 15.18
CA SER A 294 5.69 -5.83 14.31
C SER A 294 5.45 -6.88 13.23
N TYR A 295 4.76 -7.98 13.56
CA TYR A 295 4.36 -8.98 12.58
C TYR A 295 3.35 -8.44 11.56
N ALA A 296 2.50 -7.48 11.94
CA ALA A 296 1.63 -6.77 11.00
C ALA A 296 2.44 -5.95 9.99
N VAL A 297 3.47 -5.22 10.43
CA VAL A 297 4.38 -4.47 9.54
C VAL A 297 5.13 -5.41 8.59
N ILE A 298 5.70 -6.51 9.12
CA ILE A 298 6.42 -7.51 8.33
C ILE A 298 5.49 -8.14 7.29
N GLY A 299 4.24 -8.46 7.66
CA GLY A 299 3.25 -8.98 6.74
C GLY A 299 2.81 -7.98 5.66
N ALA A 300 2.66 -6.71 6.01
CA ALA A 300 2.42 -5.65 5.05
C ALA A 300 3.55 -5.54 4.01
N ALA A 301 4.81 -5.58 4.46
CA ALA A 301 5.97 -5.57 3.57
C ALA A 301 6.03 -6.82 2.67
N GLY A 302 5.78 -8.01 3.25
CA GLY A 302 5.75 -9.27 2.51
C GLY A 302 4.68 -9.27 1.42
N MET A 303 3.46 -8.82 1.74
CA MET A 303 2.38 -8.71 0.76
C MET A 303 2.71 -7.69 -0.34
N LEU A 304 3.30 -6.54 0.03
CA LEU A 304 3.72 -5.55 -0.94
C LEU A 304 4.76 -6.13 -1.92
N ALA A 305 5.80 -6.81 -1.42
CA ALA A 305 6.80 -7.47 -2.25
C ALA A 305 6.18 -8.56 -3.14
N GLY A 306 5.25 -9.33 -2.56
CA GLY A 306 4.54 -10.41 -3.23
C GLY A 306 3.58 -9.97 -4.33
N PHE A 307 3.13 -8.71 -4.42
CA PHE A 307 2.34 -8.24 -5.58
C PHE A 307 3.15 -7.34 -6.53
N SER A 308 4.05 -6.50 -6.01
CA SER A 308 4.77 -5.52 -6.83
C SER A 308 6.11 -6.02 -7.36
N ARG A 309 6.72 -7.04 -6.74
CA ARG A 309 8.10 -7.51 -7.01
C ARG A 309 9.21 -6.53 -6.66
N MET A 310 8.87 -5.46 -5.95
CA MET A 310 9.82 -4.47 -5.47
C MET A 310 10.54 -4.94 -4.19
N THR A 311 11.81 -4.55 -4.04
CA THR A 311 12.69 -5.05 -2.97
C THR A 311 13.29 -3.95 -2.12
N ILE A 312 14.29 -3.23 -2.64
CA ILE A 312 15.12 -2.29 -1.88
C ILE A 312 14.32 -1.04 -1.54
N SER A 313 13.65 -0.45 -2.52
CA SER A 313 12.83 0.73 -2.32
C SER A 313 11.68 0.46 -1.37
N LEU A 314 11.03 -0.70 -1.51
CA LEU A 314 9.92 -1.11 -0.66
C LEU A 314 10.36 -1.21 0.80
N THR A 315 11.50 -1.88 1.03
CA THR A 315 12.06 -2.03 2.38
C THR A 315 12.37 -0.67 3.00
N ALA A 316 12.98 0.24 2.23
CA ALA A 316 13.28 1.59 2.69
C ALA A 316 12.00 2.38 3.02
N ILE A 317 10.96 2.30 2.19
CA ILE A 317 9.66 2.95 2.44
C ILE A 317 9.06 2.44 3.75
N VAL A 318 8.95 1.13 3.95
CA VAL A 318 8.32 0.55 5.15
C VAL A 318 9.08 0.94 6.42
N VAL A 319 10.41 0.96 6.37
CA VAL A 319 11.26 1.31 7.52
C VAL A 319 11.18 2.81 7.85
N GLU A 320 11.16 3.68 6.84
CA GLU A 320 11.00 5.13 7.07
C GLU A 320 9.61 5.46 7.64
N ILE A 321 8.56 4.80 7.17
CA ILE A 321 7.19 5.03 7.67
C ILE A 321 7.03 4.54 9.12
N THR A 322 7.67 3.43 9.47
CA THR A 322 7.55 2.80 10.81
C THR A 322 8.50 3.40 11.84
N GLY A 323 9.60 4.00 11.40
CA GLY A 323 10.57 4.66 12.27
C GLY A 323 11.48 3.70 13.05
N ASP A 324 11.45 2.40 12.76
CA ASP A 324 12.13 1.37 13.55
C ASP A 324 13.17 0.61 12.71
N LEU A 325 14.41 1.10 12.77
CA LEU A 325 15.54 0.49 12.07
C LEU A 325 15.89 -0.92 12.57
N GLN A 326 15.43 -1.33 13.76
CA GLN A 326 15.70 -2.68 14.28
C GLN A 326 14.93 -3.76 13.52
N GLN A 327 13.82 -3.40 12.85
CA GLN A 327 13.01 -4.32 12.03
C GLN A 327 13.61 -4.59 10.66
N LEU A 328 14.57 -3.77 10.23
CA LEU A 328 15.16 -3.81 8.89
C LEU A 328 15.57 -5.22 8.42
N PRO A 329 16.35 -6.02 9.16
CA PRO A 329 16.77 -7.35 8.69
C PRO A 329 15.60 -8.33 8.52
N TYR A 330 14.57 -8.24 9.36
CA TYR A 330 13.37 -9.09 9.30
C TYR A 330 12.51 -8.75 8.09
N ILE A 331 12.35 -7.46 7.81
CA ILE A 331 11.65 -6.97 6.62
C ILE A 331 12.41 -7.40 5.35
N MET A 332 13.73 -7.21 5.30
CA MET A 332 14.56 -7.59 4.14
C MET A 332 14.41 -9.07 3.78
N ILE A 333 14.53 -9.98 4.75
CA ILE A 333 14.39 -11.43 4.50
C ILE A 333 12.98 -11.77 4.01
N THR A 334 11.94 -11.22 4.65
CA THR A 334 10.55 -11.45 4.27
C THR A 334 10.29 -10.99 2.83
N VAL A 335 10.76 -9.79 2.47
CA VAL A 335 10.61 -9.18 1.14
C VAL A 335 11.34 -10.01 0.08
N ILE A 336 12.60 -10.39 0.32
CA ILE A 336 13.38 -11.20 -0.63
C ILE A 336 12.70 -12.56 -0.85
N VAL A 337 12.33 -13.26 0.21
CA VAL A 337 11.69 -14.58 0.09
C VAL A 337 10.33 -14.46 -0.60
N ALA A 338 9.50 -13.48 -0.24
CA ALA A 338 8.20 -13.26 -0.88
C ALA A 338 8.35 -12.97 -2.38
N LYS A 339 9.30 -12.12 -2.75
CA LYS A 339 9.59 -11.79 -4.16
C LYS A 339 10.02 -13.03 -4.94
N GLN A 340 10.99 -13.80 -4.43
CA GLN A 340 11.48 -15.01 -5.08
C GLN A 340 10.38 -16.06 -5.25
N VAL A 341 9.57 -16.31 -4.22
CA VAL A 341 8.46 -17.27 -4.29
C VAL A 341 7.43 -16.82 -5.30
N ALA A 342 7.10 -15.54 -5.34
CA ALA A 342 6.09 -15.01 -6.24
C ALA A 342 6.56 -14.99 -7.71
N ASP A 343 7.86 -14.75 -7.96
CA ASP A 343 8.49 -14.82 -9.29
C ASP A 343 8.41 -16.21 -9.92
N LEU A 344 8.35 -17.28 -9.12
CA LEU A 344 8.22 -18.65 -9.66
C LEU A 344 6.90 -18.90 -10.40
N PHE A 345 5.87 -18.10 -10.14
CA PHE A 345 4.54 -18.33 -10.69
C PHE A 345 4.19 -17.33 -11.80
N LEU A 346 4.32 -16.03 -11.52
CA LEU A 346 3.80 -14.94 -12.34
C LEU A 346 4.66 -13.67 -12.20
N LYS A 347 4.64 -12.83 -13.23
CA LYS A 347 5.16 -11.46 -13.18
C LYS A 347 4.41 -10.60 -12.18
N GLY A 348 5.06 -9.52 -11.73
CA GLY A 348 4.47 -8.52 -10.86
C GLY A 348 3.19 -7.89 -11.44
N ALA A 349 2.34 -7.36 -10.58
CA ALA A 349 1.05 -6.79 -10.99
C ALA A 349 1.21 -5.62 -12.00
N TYR A 350 2.27 -4.82 -11.87
CA TYR A 350 2.55 -3.70 -12.76
C TYR A 350 2.90 -4.17 -14.18
N ASP A 351 3.86 -5.08 -14.32
CA ASP A 351 4.28 -5.62 -15.63
C ASP A 351 3.17 -6.42 -16.30
N LEU A 352 2.46 -7.23 -15.50
CA LEU A 352 1.32 -8.01 -15.97
C LEU A 352 0.27 -7.13 -16.64
N VAL A 353 0.01 -5.93 -16.12
CA VAL A 353 -0.94 -5.00 -16.72
C VAL A 353 -0.40 -4.30 -17.94
N LEU A 354 0.91 -4.04 -18.03
CA LEU A 354 1.53 -3.57 -19.26
C LEU A 354 1.39 -4.60 -20.38
N GLU A 355 1.64 -5.88 -20.07
CA GLU A 355 1.50 -7.01 -20.98
C GLU A 355 0.04 -7.18 -21.42
N VAL A 356 -0.88 -7.23 -20.44
CA VAL A 356 -2.32 -7.27 -20.75
C VAL A 356 -2.66 -6.07 -21.60
N ARG A 357 -2.17 -4.86 -21.33
CA ARG A 357 -2.45 -3.65 -22.12
C ARG A 357 -1.82 -3.63 -23.51
N GLN A 358 -0.87 -4.51 -23.81
CA GLN A 358 -0.05 -4.50 -25.03
C GLN A 358 0.69 -3.17 -25.22
N VAL A 359 1.20 -2.62 -24.12
CA VAL A 359 2.11 -1.47 -24.19
C VAL A 359 3.47 -1.97 -24.66
N PRO A 360 4.09 -1.37 -25.68
CA PRO A 360 5.44 -1.74 -26.09
C PRO A 360 6.44 -1.27 -25.02
N TYR A 361 6.74 -2.17 -24.08
CA TYR A 361 7.75 -2.01 -23.04
C TYR A 361 8.87 -3.01 -23.31
N LEU A 362 10.11 -2.53 -23.31
CA LEU A 362 11.28 -3.38 -23.47
C LEU A 362 11.74 -3.76 -22.07
N GLU A 363 11.46 -5.00 -21.67
CA GLU A 363 11.93 -5.55 -20.40
C GLU A 363 13.46 -5.69 -20.43
N GLU A 364 14.10 -5.41 -19.30
CA GLU A 364 15.45 -5.90 -19.05
C GLU A 364 15.35 -7.44 -18.94
N LEU A 365 16.28 -8.21 -19.51
CA LEU A 365 16.14 -9.68 -19.57
C LEU A 365 16.07 -10.26 -18.14
N ASP A 366 14.85 -10.63 -17.71
CA ASP A 366 14.64 -11.31 -16.44
C ASP A 366 15.18 -12.75 -16.47
N SER A 367 15.70 -13.21 -15.34
CA SER A 367 16.11 -14.60 -15.10
C SER A 367 15.02 -15.63 -15.42
N TYR A 368 13.73 -15.26 -15.38
CA TYR A 368 12.61 -16.13 -15.73
C TYR A 368 12.62 -16.57 -17.21
N HIS A 369 12.99 -15.66 -18.12
CA HIS A 369 13.14 -15.98 -19.53
C HIS A 369 14.39 -16.83 -19.80
N GLU A 370 15.39 -16.76 -18.94
CA GLU A 370 16.57 -17.65 -19.01
C GLU A 370 16.21 -19.12 -18.69
N TYR A 371 15.29 -19.35 -17.75
CA TYR A 371 14.78 -20.70 -17.45
C TYR A 371 13.76 -21.22 -18.47
N ALA A 372 12.92 -20.37 -19.04
CA ALA A 372 11.95 -20.77 -20.05
C ALA A 372 12.56 -20.98 -21.46
N MET A 373 13.78 -20.47 -21.70
CA MET A 373 14.53 -20.66 -22.94
C MET A 373 15.57 -21.80 -22.88
N ARG A 374 15.77 -22.44 -21.73
CA ARG A 374 16.53 -23.70 -21.57
C ARG A 374 15.56 -24.88 -21.51
#